data_AF-A0A225E003-F1
#
_entry.id   AF-A0A225E003-F1
#
_cell.length_a   1.000
_cell.length_b   1.000
_cell.length_c   1.000
_cell.angle_alpha   90.00
_cell.angle_beta   90.00
_cell.angle_gamma   90.00
#
_symmetry.space_group_name_H-M   'P 1'
#
loop_
_entity.id
_entity.type
_entity.pdbx_description
1 polymer ?
#
loop_
_entity_poly.entity_id
_entity_poly.type
_entity_poly.pdbx_seq_one_letter_code
_entity_poly.pdbx_strand_id
1 'polypeptide(L)'
;MANISLSRQRRWFTFGVLGLSALGLYWGVFSTGLPVWWGPSASAADISAGRELFEHEWTANDPLAHGDGLGPVFNAKSCVFCHFQGGVGGGGEVAHNAVHFEVFPQPGKNEYLTGVLHNSSVTPDDRESLKKLQTLYPTVASPPPPPPPPGHCGYVPPPRPPFDPIRTQSVQTTALFGAGWIDRISSKAIAANQLRRSAGNAVAEFKLDFDRVAVGRVRVLPDGRVGKFGWKAQFATLEEFVAAACANELGLGTPTSAQAKPIHKSGSPDAAPDLDKKQFRKLVAFVDTLPRPVEVASPLATRGKEVFKSVGCAACHVPDLGGVKGIYSDFLLYTLQDPSGGGFPDYGPEPPAEFSRPDHVPPPQEWKTPPLWGVADSAPYMHDGSAWTLSAAILAHKGDAKDVTERFQKLPAADQTAVIKFLESLKAPPDAAPVKTVASVARK
;
A
#
# COMPACT_ATOMS: atom_id res chain seq x y z
N MET A 1 43.96 10.33 -40.00
CA MET A 1 43.63 10.27 -38.57
C MET A 1 44.92 10.01 -37.82
N ALA A 2 45.34 10.88 -36.90
CA ALA A 2 46.64 10.73 -36.23
C ALA A 2 46.63 9.53 -35.27
N ASN A 3 47.57 8.60 -35.43
CA ASN A 3 47.72 7.43 -34.56
C ASN A 3 48.12 7.89 -33.15
N ILE A 4 47.20 7.76 -32.20
CA ILE A 4 47.43 8.03 -30.78
C ILE A 4 48.42 6.98 -30.25
N SER A 5 49.48 7.38 -29.56
CA SER A 5 50.45 6.44 -29.00
C SER A 5 49.80 5.51 -27.95
N LEU A 6 50.29 4.27 -27.84
CA LEU A 6 49.85 3.29 -26.84
C LEU A 6 49.90 3.85 -25.41
N SER A 7 50.89 4.69 -25.08
CA SER A 7 50.99 5.33 -23.76
C SER A 7 49.89 6.36 -23.52
N ARG A 8 49.50 7.12 -24.55
CA ARG A 8 48.39 8.07 -24.48
C ARG A 8 47.05 7.34 -24.43
N GLN A 9 46.87 6.27 -25.20
CA GLN A 9 45.69 5.39 -25.10
C GLN A 9 45.53 4.80 -23.69
N ARG A 10 46.61 4.27 -23.09
CA ARG A 10 46.60 3.74 -21.72
C ARG A 10 46.24 4.80 -20.69
N ARG A 11 46.82 6.01 -20.78
CA ARG A 11 46.47 7.12 -19.88
C ARG A 11 44.99 7.50 -19.99
N TRP A 12 44.45 7.62 -21.20
CA TRP A 12 43.04 7.93 -21.40
C TRP A 12 42.13 6.84 -20.85
N PHE A 13 42.49 5.57 -21.06
CA PHE A 13 41.77 4.44 -20.46
C PHE A 13 41.82 4.48 -18.92
N THR A 14 42.99 4.68 -18.32
CA THR A 14 43.14 4.77 -16.85
C THR A 14 42.36 5.95 -16.27
N PHE A 15 42.43 7.15 -16.88
CA PHE A 15 41.63 8.29 -16.44
C PHE A 15 40.12 8.06 -16.64
N GLY A 16 39.73 7.37 -17.71
CA GLY A 16 38.34 6.95 -17.93
C GLY A 16 37.86 6.00 -16.83
N VAL A 17 38.64 4.99 -16.48
CA VAL A 17 38.33 4.04 -15.40
C VAL A 17 38.27 4.77 -14.05
N LEU A 18 39.28 5.59 -13.72
CA LEU A 18 39.29 6.35 -12.46
C LEU A 18 38.13 7.33 -12.37
N GLY A 19 37.79 8.01 -13.48
CA GLY A 19 36.63 8.88 -13.57
C GLY A 19 35.32 8.13 -13.33
N LEU A 20 35.12 6.98 -13.98
CA LEU A 20 33.94 6.13 -13.78
C LEU A 20 33.88 5.54 -12.36
N SER A 21 35.01 5.14 -11.78
CA SER A 21 35.08 4.66 -10.40
C SER A 21 34.76 5.76 -9.40
N ALA A 22 35.30 6.97 -9.58
CA ALA A 22 34.98 8.12 -8.75
C ALA A 22 33.51 8.53 -8.87
N LEU A 23 32.95 8.49 -10.09
CA LEU A 23 31.52 8.74 -10.32
C LEU A 23 30.65 7.67 -9.65
N GLY A 24 31.05 6.40 -9.74
CA GLY A 24 30.38 5.25 -9.12
C GLY A 24 30.44 5.31 -7.58
N LEU A 25 31.58 5.69 -7.01
CA LEU A 25 31.74 5.92 -5.57
C LEU A 25 30.89 7.10 -5.09
N TYR A 26 30.98 8.24 -5.79
CA TYR A 26 30.16 9.40 -5.49
C TYR A 26 28.67 9.05 -5.55
N TRP A 27 28.24 8.33 -6.58
CA TRP A 27 26.85 7.90 -6.73
C TRP A 27 26.43 6.91 -5.65
N GLY A 28 27.24 5.87 -5.41
CA GLY A 28 26.97 4.83 -4.42
C GLY A 28 26.86 5.38 -3.00
N VAL A 29 27.62 6.42 -2.67
CA VAL A 29 27.61 7.06 -1.34
C VAL A 29 26.54 8.15 -1.28
N PHE A 30 26.54 9.12 -2.19
CA PHE A 30 25.77 10.35 -2.07
C PHE A 30 24.43 10.37 -2.82
N SER A 31 24.21 9.46 -3.79
CA SER A 31 22.94 9.39 -4.51
C SER A 31 21.90 8.54 -3.77
N THR A 32 20.63 8.91 -3.87
CA THR A 32 19.48 8.19 -3.31
C THR A 32 18.96 7.07 -4.22
N GLY A 33 19.71 6.67 -5.25
CA GLY A 33 19.29 5.69 -6.25
C GLY A 33 19.73 6.12 -7.64
N LEU A 34 19.50 5.31 -8.69
CA LEU A 34 19.66 5.78 -10.06
C LEU A 34 18.61 6.85 -10.36
N PRO A 35 18.94 7.86 -11.17
CA PRO A 35 17.97 8.88 -11.53
C PRO A 35 16.96 8.27 -12.49
N VAL A 36 15.67 8.57 -12.30
CA VAL A 36 14.60 8.11 -13.18
C VAL A 36 14.63 8.95 -14.46
N TRP A 37 15.51 8.60 -15.40
CA TRP A 37 15.63 9.26 -16.70
C TRP A 37 14.56 8.82 -17.70
N TRP A 38 14.11 7.58 -17.57
CA TRP A 38 13.15 6.96 -18.47
C TRP A 38 11.91 6.57 -17.67
N GLY A 39 10.75 7.00 -18.16
CA GLY A 39 9.47 6.59 -17.59
C GLY A 39 9.13 5.13 -17.91
N PRO A 40 7.99 4.64 -17.39
CA PRO A 40 7.39 3.40 -17.83
C PRO A 40 7.17 3.36 -19.35
N SER A 41 7.49 2.23 -19.97
CA SER A 41 7.32 2.03 -21.41
C SER A 41 7.17 0.56 -21.75
N ALA A 42 6.25 0.25 -22.66
CA ALA A 42 6.06 -1.06 -23.26
C ALA A 42 5.62 -0.89 -24.72
N SER A 43 5.64 -1.97 -25.51
CA SER A 43 5.14 -1.91 -26.88
C SER A 43 3.63 -1.66 -26.89
N ALA A 44 3.11 -0.95 -27.90
CA ALA A 44 1.66 -0.72 -28.02
C ALA A 44 0.86 -2.04 -28.04
N ALA A 45 1.43 -3.10 -28.62
CA ALA A 45 0.83 -4.42 -28.63
C ALA A 45 0.76 -5.05 -27.22
N ASP A 46 1.81 -4.92 -26.41
CA ASP A 46 1.79 -5.43 -25.03
C ASP A 46 0.84 -4.64 -24.14
N ILE A 47 0.78 -3.31 -24.30
CA ILE A 47 -0.17 -2.45 -23.58
C ILE A 47 -1.60 -2.83 -23.94
N SER A 48 -1.90 -3.03 -25.23
CA SER A 48 -3.24 -3.43 -25.68
C SER A 48 -3.64 -4.81 -25.16
N ALA A 49 -2.73 -5.78 -25.21
CA ALA A 49 -3.01 -7.13 -24.72
C ALA A 49 -3.14 -7.18 -23.19
N GLY A 50 -2.34 -6.39 -22.46
CA GLY A 50 -2.47 -6.26 -21.02
C GLY A 50 -3.77 -5.58 -20.60
N ARG A 51 -4.21 -4.57 -21.36
CA ARG A 51 -5.51 -3.92 -21.16
C ARG A 51 -6.67 -4.89 -21.35
N GLU A 52 -6.59 -5.75 -22.36
CA GLU A 52 -7.60 -6.79 -22.59
C GLU A 52 -7.74 -7.69 -21.35
N LEU A 53 -6.62 -8.19 -20.80
CA LEU A 53 -6.62 -8.99 -19.58
C LEU A 53 -7.15 -8.22 -18.35
N PHE A 54 -6.85 -6.92 -18.25
CA PHE A 54 -7.30 -6.05 -17.15
C PHE A 54 -8.81 -5.80 -17.16
N GLU A 55 -9.39 -5.61 -18.36
CA GLU A 55 -10.82 -5.37 -18.56
C GLU A 55 -11.64 -6.66 -18.66
N HIS A 56 -11.01 -7.81 -18.91
CA HIS A 56 -11.68 -9.09 -19.10
C HIS A 56 -12.48 -9.50 -17.86
N GLU A 57 -13.76 -9.86 -18.06
CA GLU A 57 -14.59 -10.45 -17.02
C GLU A 57 -14.36 -11.96 -17.01
N TRP A 58 -13.52 -12.41 -16.08
CA TRP A 58 -13.12 -13.80 -15.94
C TRP A 58 -14.29 -14.69 -15.51
N THR A 59 -14.27 -15.92 -16.00
CA THR A 59 -15.23 -16.98 -15.67
C THR A 59 -14.54 -18.25 -15.19
N ALA A 60 -15.27 -19.15 -14.53
CA ALA A 60 -14.73 -20.47 -14.21
C ALA A 60 -14.50 -21.25 -15.52
N ASN A 61 -13.33 -21.89 -15.66
CA ASN A 61 -12.84 -22.51 -16.89
C ASN A 61 -12.78 -21.53 -18.07
N ASP A 62 -12.33 -20.30 -17.82
CA ASP A 62 -12.23 -19.26 -18.85
C ASP A 62 -11.33 -19.71 -20.02
N PRO A 63 -11.74 -19.53 -21.29
CA PRO A 63 -10.92 -19.90 -22.44
C PRO A 63 -9.57 -19.17 -22.54
N LEU A 64 -9.43 -18.00 -21.91
CA LEU A 64 -8.16 -17.27 -21.85
C LEU A 64 -7.23 -17.78 -20.75
N ALA A 65 -7.73 -18.57 -19.80
CA ALA A 65 -6.95 -19.14 -18.72
C ALA A 65 -6.28 -20.45 -19.16
N HIS A 66 -5.09 -20.69 -18.64
CA HIS A 66 -4.38 -21.97 -18.76
C HIS A 66 -4.66 -22.93 -17.58
N GLY A 67 -5.20 -22.39 -16.48
CA GLY A 67 -5.61 -23.08 -15.27
C GLY A 67 -7.12 -23.35 -15.25
N ASP A 68 -7.74 -23.23 -14.07
CA ASP A 68 -9.17 -23.44 -13.87
C ASP A 68 -10.01 -22.16 -13.99
N GLY A 69 -9.38 -21.02 -14.31
CA GLY A 69 -10.01 -19.73 -14.51
C GLY A 69 -10.32 -19.03 -13.20
N LEU A 70 -11.42 -18.26 -13.18
CA LEU A 70 -11.86 -17.53 -12.00
C LEU A 70 -12.23 -18.52 -10.87
N GLY A 71 -11.63 -18.37 -9.68
CA GLY A 71 -12.06 -19.11 -8.50
C GLY A 71 -10.92 -19.54 -7.58
N PRO A 72 -11.13 -20.60 -6.78
CA PRO A 72 -12.43 -21.04 -6.28
C PRO A 72 -13.17 -19.95 -5.47
N VAL A 73 -12.46 -18.94 -4.96
CA VAL A 73 -12.98 -17.79 -4.20
C VAL A 73 -12.43 -16.47 -4.77
N PHE A 74 -13.23 -15.41 -4.77
CA PHE A 74 -12.86 -14.11 -5.35
C PHE A 74 -13.77 -12.98 -4.84
N ASN A 75 -13.30 -11.74 -4.95
CA ASN A 75 -14.07 -10.52 -4.66
C ASN A 75 -14.62 -9.86 -5.93
N ALA A 76 -13.88 -9.94 -7.03
CA ALA A 76 -14.25 -9.34 -8.30
C ALA A 76 -13.92 -10.27 -9.47
N LYS A 77 -14.54 -10.01 -10.63
CA LYS A 77 -14.31 -10.78 -11.86
C LYS A 77 -13.40 -10.10 -12.87
N SER A 78 -12.98 -8.86 -12.63
CA SER A 78 -12.07 -8.12 -13.50
C SER A 78 -11.32 -7.07 -12.68
N CYS A 79 -10.14 -6.64 -13.14
CA CYS A 79 -9.40 -5.58 -12.45
C CYS A 79 -10.19 -4.26 -12.51
N VAL A 80 -10.80 -3.97 -13.66
CA VAL A 80 -11.57 -2.73 -13.86
C VAL A 80 -12.84 -2.66 -13.02
N PHE A 81 -13.35 -3.77 -12.48
CA PHE A 81 -14.48 -3.76 -11.55
C PHE A 81 -14.16 -2.96 -10.27
N CYS A 82 -12.92 -3.01 -9.80
CA CYS A 82 -12.47 -2.26 -8.63
C CYS A 82 -11.69 -0.98 -9.02
N HIS A 83 -11.01 -0.96 -10.16
CA HIS A 83 -10.10 0.11 -10.57
C HIS A 83 -10.65 0.98 -11.72
N PHE A 84 -11.63 1.84 -11.44
CA PHE A 84 -12.42 2.54 -12.47
C PHE A 84 -12.56 4.06 -12.28
N GLN A 85 -12.31 4.60 -11.09
CA GLN A 85 -12.55 6.02 -10.80
C GLN A 85 -11.55 6.94 -11.52
N GLY A 86 -12.07 7.87 -12.32
CA GLY A 86 -11.23 8.73 -13.17
C GLY A 86 -10.71 8.04 -14.44
N GLY A 87 -11.08 6.78 -14.69
CA GLY A 87 -10.67 5.99 -15.86
C GLY A 87 -10.15 4.60 -15.48
N VAL A 88 -9.79 3.81 -16.49
CA VAL A 88 -9.21 2.47 -16.31
C VAL A 88 -7.88 2.58 -15.55
N GLY A 89 -7.77 1.93 -14.39
CA GLY A 89 -6.62 2.05 -13.49
C GLY A 89 -6.85 3.01 -12.32
N GLY A 90 -8.06 3.53 -12.17
CA GLY A 90 -8.50 4.36 -11.06
C GLY A 90 -8.56 3.66 -9.70
N GLY A 91 -9.06 4.40 -8.71
CA GLY A 91 -9.52 3.84 -7.44
C GLY A 91 -10.90 3.18 -7.56
N GLY A 92 -11.41 2.69 -6.43
CA GLY A 92 -12.75 2.11 -6.32
C GLY A 92 -13.53 2.68 -5.14
N GLU A 93 -14.86 2.55 -5.21
CA GLU A 93 -15.78 2.96 -4.15
C GLU A 93 -15.83 1.94 -2.99
N VAL A 94 -16.41 2.34 -1.86
CA VAL A 94 -16.60 1.50 -0.66
C VAL A 94 -17.27 0.15 -0.95
N ALA A 95 -18.15 0.07 -1.95
CA ALA A 95 -18.82 -1.16 -2.35
C ALA A 95 -17.85 -2.25 -2.87
N HIS A 96 -16.63 -1.86 -3.24
CA HIS A 96 -15.58 -2.73 -3.77
C HIS A 96 -14.46 -2.98 -2.75
N ASN A 97 -14.65 -2.59 -1.49
CA ASN A 97 -13.66 -2.84 -0.46
C ASN A 97 -13.50 -4.35 -0.20
N ALA A 98 -12.25 -4.76 -0.01
CA ALA A 98 -11.92 -6.09 0.46
C ALA A 98 -11.93 -6.12 2.00
N VAL A 99 -12.40 -7.23 2.57
CA VAL A 99 -12.33 -7.46 4.02
C VAL A 99 -11.10 -8.29 4.31
N HIS A 100 -10.06 -7.66 4.82
CA HIS A 100 -8.87 -8.37 5.29
C HIS A 100 -9.13 -8.94 6.66
N PHE A 101 -8.58 -10.12 6.95
CA PHE A 101 -8.61 -10.71 8.28
C PHE A 101 -7.22 -11.06 8.78
N GLU A 102 -7.08 -11.05 10.10
CA GLU A 102 -5.96 -11.61 10.85
C GLU A 102 -6.52 -12.67 11.80
N VAL A 103 -5.79 -13.76 11.98
CA VAL A 103 -6.05 -14.76 13.03
C VAL A 103 -4.81 -14.85 13.89
N PHE A 104 -4.96 -14.50 15.16
CA PHE A 104 -3.90 -14.58 16.15
C PHE A 104 -3.64 -16.03 16.57
N PRO A 105 -2.39 -16.36 16.98
CA PRO A 105 -2.04 -17.68 17.50
C PRO A 105 -2.95 -18.11 18.66
N GLN A 106 -3.15 -19.42 18.81
CA GLN A 106 -4.01 -20.02 19.83
C GLN A 106 -3.38 -21.29 20.40
N PRO A 107 -3.80 -21.77 21.58
CA PRO A 107 -3.38 -23.07 22.08
C PRO A 107 -3.59 -24.18 21.04
N GLY A 108 -2.51 -24.85 20.65
CA GLY A 108 -2.53 -25.93 19.64
C GLY A 108 -2.53 -25.46 18.18
N LYS A 109 -2.62 -24.15 17.93
CA LYS A 109 -2.49 -23.51 16.60
C LYS A 109 -1.61 -22.27 16.70
N ASN A 110 -0.30 -22.46 16.70
CA ASN A 110 0.67 -21.39 16.96
C ASN A 110 0.93 -20.47 15.74
N GLU A 111 0.10 -20.54 14.71
CA GLU A 111 0.28 -19.80 13.46
C GLU A 111 -0.51 -18.50 13.49
N TYR A 112 0.15 -17.41 13.13
CA TYR A 112 -0.50 -16.15 12.81
C TYR A 112 -0.88 -16.17 11.33
N LEU A 113 -2.16 -16.02 11.02
CA LEU A 113 -2.66 -16.08 9.66
C LEU A 113 -3.20 -14.72 9.23
N THR A 114 -2.99 -14.37 7.97
CA THR A 114 -3.59 -13.20 7.34
C THR A 114 -4.20 -13.60 6.00
N GLY A 115 -5.32 -12.99 5.66
CA GLY A 115 -5.93 -13.22 4.36
C GLY A 115 -6.99 -12.19 4.03
N VAL A 116 -7.70 -12.45 2.95
CA VAL A 116 -8.87 -11.70 2.52
C VAL A 116 -10.07 -12.64 2.63
N LEU A 117 -11.17 -12.13 3.17
CA LEU A 117 -12.45 -12.82 3.20
C LEU A 117 -13.15 -12.54 1.87
N HIS A 118 -13.42 -13.58 1.09
CA HIS A 118 -13.95 -13.42 -0.26
C HIS A 118 -15.48 -13.35 -0.28
N ASN A 119 -16.02 -12.39 -1.04
CA ASN A 119 -17.47 -12.19 -1.17
C ASN A 119 -18.17 -13.23 -2.05
N SER A 120 -17.42 -13.86 -2.97
CA SER A 120 -17.94 -14.78 -3.98
C SER A 120 -17.09 -16.06 -4.08
N SER A 121 -17.70 -17.09 -4.63
CA SER A 121 -17.06 -18.38 -4.92
C SER A 121 -17.68 -19.04 -6.14
N VAL A 122 -16.93 -19.95 -6.78
CA VAL A 122 -17.44 -20.75 -7.91
C VAL A 122 -18.47 -21.77 -7.44
N THR A 123 -18.20 -22.43 -6.30
CA THR A 123 -19.12 -23.40 -5.70
C THR A 123 -19.74 -22.83 -4.42
N PRO A 124 -21.00 -23.16 -4.09
CA PRO A 124 -21.63 -22.70 -2.85
C PRO A 124 -20.91 -23.14 -1.57
N ASP A 125 -20.28 -24.32 -1.59
CA ASP A 125 -19.55 -24.88 -0.44
C ASP A 125 -18.32 -24.03 -0.09
N ASP A 126 -17.67 -23.47 -1.10
CA ASP A 126 -16.47 -22.64 -0.96
C ASP A 126 -16.77 -21.22 -0.48
N ARG A 127 -18.04 -20.81 -0.45
CA ARG A 127 -18.43 -19.45 -0.06
C ARG A 127 -17.96 -19.12 1.34
N GLU A 128 -17.16 -18.08 1.47
CA GLU A 128 -16.60 -17.68 2.76
C GLU A 128 -17.57 -16.79 3.54
N SER A 129 -17.37 -16.72 4.86
CA SER A 129 -18.06 -15.77 5.73
C SER A 129 -17.31 -15.64 7.04
N LEU A 130 -17.50 -14.51 7.73
CA LEU A 130 -16.95 -14.31 9.07
C LEU A 130 -17.41 -15.41 10.04
N LYS A 131 -18.66 -15.89 9.90
CA LYS A 131 -19.18 -17.00 10.70
C LYS A 131 -18.41 -18.31 10.47
N LYS A 132 -18.08 -18.64 9.22
CA LYS A 132 -17.23 -19.81 8.90
C LYS A 132 -15.84 -19.65 9.51
N LEU A 133 -15.24 -18.46 9.40
CA LEU A 133 -13.95 -18.17 10.00
C LEU A 133 -13.97 -18.32 11.53
N GLN A 134 -14.99 -17.77 12.21
CA GLN A 134 -15.23 -17.92 13.66
C GLN A 134 -15.48 -19.36 14.09
N THR A 135 -16.03 -20.21 13.21
CA THR A 135 -16.20 -21.64 13.48
C THR A 135 -14.86 -22.37 13.46
N LEU A 136 -13.94 -21.97 12.58
CA LEU A 136 -12.60 -22.57 12.45
C LEU A 136 -11.63 -22.07 13.53
N TYR A 137 -11.84 -20.84 14.01
CA TYR A 137 -11.04 -20.14 14.99
C TYR A 137 -11.95 -19.51 16.06
N PRO A 138 -12.52 -20.33 16.96
CA PRO A 138 -13.42 -19.85 17.99
C PRO A 138 -12.68 -18.99 19.03
N THR A 139 -13.45 -18.22 19.81
CA THR A 139 -12.94 -17.47 20.96
C THR A 139 -12.15 -18.37 21.90
N VAL A 140 -10.96 -17.91 22.28
CA VAL A 140 -10.05 -18.65 23.14
C VAL A 140 -10.25 -18.22 24.58
N ALA A 141 -10.44 -19.19 25.48
CA ALA A 141 -10.40 -18.94 26.91
C ALA A 141 -8.98 -18.52 27.30
N SER A 142 -8.84 -17.39 27.99
CA SER A 142 -7.52 -16.99 28.48
C SER A 142 -7.02 -17.95 29.56
N PRO A 143 -5.73 -18.35 29.52
CA PRO A 143 -5.17 -19.20 30.56
C PRO A 143 -5.22 -18.49 31.93
N PRO A 144 -5.39 -19.25 33.03
CA PRO A 144 -5.42 -18.67 34.36
C PRO A 144 -4.07 -17.97 34.66
N PRO A 145 -4.08 -16.88 35.45
CA PRO A 145 -2.84 -16.23 35.85
C PRO A 145 -1.94 -17.21 36.61
N PRO A 146 -0.60 -17.11 36.45
CA PRO A 146 0.32 -17.97 37.19
C PRO A 146 0.13 -17.79 38.70
N PRO A 147 0.23 -18.88 39.51
CA PRO A 147 0.12 -18.76 40.95
C PRO A 147 1.26 -17.89 41.51
N PRO A 148 1.03 -17.16 42.62
CA PRO A 148 2.08 -16.38 43.25
C PRO A 148 3.22 -17.30 43.74
N PRO A 149 4.48 -16.82 43.75
CA PRO A 149 5.60 -17.60 44.26
C PRO A 149 5.39 -18.02 45.74
N PRO A 150 5.92 -19.18 46.17
CA PRO A 150 5.71 -19.69 47.53
C PRO A 150 6.14 -18.69 48.60
N GLY A 151 5.32 -18.50 49.64
CA GLY A 151 5.61 -17.57 50.74
C GLY A 151 5.22 -16.11 50.48
N HIS A 152 4.68 -15.79 49.30
CA HIS A 152 4.13 -14.48 49.00
C HIS A 152 2.60 -14.51 48.98
N CYS A 153 1.97 -13.83 49.93
CA CYS A 153 0.55 -13.45 49.84
C CYS A 153 0.42 -12.29 48.83
N GLY A 154 0.56 -12.61 47.54
CA GLY A 154 0.49 -11.65 46.45
C GLY A 154 -0.92 -11.49 45.91
N TYR A 155 -1.20 -10.32 45.36
CA TYR A 155 -2.39 -10.08 44.53
C TYR A 155 -2.42 -11.11 43.39
N VAL A 156 -3.49 -11.92 43.34
CA VAL A 156 -3.80 -12.75 42.18
C VAL A 156 -4.61 -11.87 41.22
N PRO A 157 -4.11 -11.60 40.00
CA PRO A 157 -4.89 -10.85 39.03
C PRO A 157 -6.22 -11.57 38.76
N PRO A 158 -7.31 -10.83 38.46
CA PRO A 158 -8.54 -11.47 38.01
C PRO A 158 -8.27 -12.32 36.75
N PRO A 159 -9.08 -13.36 36.51
CA PRO A 159 -9.02 -14.12 35.27
C PRO A 159 -9.10 -13.19 34.07
N ARG A 160 -8.20 -13.38 33.10
CA ARG A 160 -8.24 -12.64 31.84
C ARG A 160 -9.54 -12.99 31.10
N PRO A 161 -10.24 -12.02 30.48
CA PRO A 161 -11.41 -12.32 29.67
C PRO A 161 -11.03 -13.22 28.48
N PRO A 162 -11.95 -14.03 27.94
CA PRO A 162 -11.74 -14.71 26.67
C PRO A 162 -11.39 -13.70 25.57
N PHE A 163 -10.54 -14.08 24.63
CA PHE A 163 -10.20 -13.23 23.48
C PHE A 163 -10.70 -13.86 22.18
N ASP A 164 -11.31 -13.03 21.32
CA ASP A 164 -11.54 -13.41 19.93
C ASP A 164 -10.19 -13.40 19.21
N PRO A 165 -9.76 -14.49 18.57
CA PRO A 165 -8.52 -14.52 17.82
C PRO A 165 -8.64 -13.89 16.43
N ILE A 166 -9.86 -13.59 15.95
CA ILE A 166 -10.07 -13.03 14.62
C ILE A 166 -10.16 -11.52 14.71
N ARG A 167 -9.51 -10.84 13.76
CA ARG A 167 -9.70 -9.41 13.53
C ARG A 167 -9.94 -9.16 12.06
N THR A 168 -10.76 -8.18 11.76
CA THR A 168 -11.08 -7.80 10.38
C THR A 168 -10.91 -6.32 10.17
N GLN A 169 -10.53 -5.93 8.96
CA GLN A 169 -10.44 -4.54 8.54
C GLN A 169 -10.93 -4.42 7.10
N SER A 170 -11.72 -3.38 6.82
CA SER A 170 -12.13 -3.04 5.46
C SER A 170 -11.02 -2.24 4.79
N VAL A 171 -10.70 -2.58 3.55
CA VAL A 171 -9.62 -1.94 2.79
C VAL A 171 -10.13 -1.56 1.41
N GLN A 172 -9.98 -0.28 1.07
CA GLN A 172 -10.41 0.29 -0.20
C GLN A 172 -9.40 0.01 -1.30
N THR A 173 -9.91 -0.08 -2.53
CA THR A 173 -9.09 -0.25 -3.72
C THR A 173 -8.23 0.99 -3.98
N THR A 174 -6.90 0.82 -4.05
CA THR A 174 -5.95 1.90 -4.35
C THR A 174 -5.95 2.26 -5.84
N ALA A 175 -5.83 3.54 -6.18
CA ALA A 175 -5.59 3.94 -7.58
C ALA A 175 -4.23 3.43 -8.10
N LEU A 176 -4.18 3.03 -9.38
CA LEU A 176 -2.99 2.49 -10.05
C LEU A 176 -2.31 3.48 -10.98
N PHE A 177 -2.90 4.66 -11.20
CA PHE A 177 -2.29 5.70 -12.04
C PHE A 177 -0.89 6.06 -11.56
N GLY A 178 0.09 6.01 -12.47
CA GLY A 178 1.49 6.26 -12.15
C GLY A 178 2.20 5.16 -11.36
N ALA A 179 1.60 3.98 -11.15
CA ALA A 179 2.21 2.88 -10.40
C ALA A 179 3.59 2.46 -10.94
N GLY A 180 3.82 2.52 -12.25
CA GLY A 180 5.15 2.26 -12.81
C GLY A 180 6.21 3.29 -12.40
N TRP A 181 5.83 4.55 -12.19
CA TRP A 181 6.76 5.55 -11.64
C TRP A 181 7.10 5.25 -10.19
N ILE A 182 6.12 4.82 -9.40
CA ILE A 182 6.31 4.37 -8.02
C ILE A 182 7.29 3.19 -7.97
N ASP A 183 7.16 2.24 -8.90
CA ASP A 183 8.03 1.07 -8.92
C ASP A 183 9.50 1.44 -9.15
N ARG A 184 9.76 2.55 -9.86
CA ARG A 184 11.10 3.09 -10.13
C ARG A 184 11.67 3.90 -8.95
N ILE A 185 10.89 4.21 -7.92
CA ILE A 185 11.42 4.81 -6.69
C ILE A 185 12.28 3.76 -5.97
N SER A 186 13.55 4.11 -5.77
CA SER A 186 14.49 3.20 -5.12
C SER A 186 14.23 3.09 -3.62
N SER A 187 14.47 1.91 -3.05
CA SER A 187 14.43 1.69 -1.59
C SER A 187 15.37 2.64 -0.83
N LYS A 188 16.53 2.98 -1.42
CA LYS A 188 17.48 3.95 -0.85
C LYS A 188 16.88 5.35 -0.78
N ALA A 189 16.01 5.74 -1.71
CA ALA A 189 15.37 7.05 -1.69
C ALA A 189 14.39 7.18 -0.52
N ILE A 190 13.58 6.16 -0.27
CA ILE A 190 12.65 6.10 0.86
C ILE A 190 13.43 6.14 2.18
N ALA A 191 14.44 5.27 2.35
CA ALA A 191 15.26 5.23 3.55
C ALA A 191 16.06 6.52 3.79
N ALA A 192 16.64 7.10 2.74
CA ALA A 192 17.37 8.37 2.85
C ALA A 192 16.44 9.54 3.19
N ASN A 193 15.20 9.55 2.70
CA ASN A 193 14.21 10.54 3.09
C ASN A 193 13.87 10.44 4.59
N GLN A 194 13.60 9.23 5.09
CA GLN A 194 13.39 9.00 6.52
C GLN A 194 14.58 9.53 7.34
N LEU A 195 15.80 9.11 7.00
CA LEU A 195 17.01 9.50 7.72
C LEU A 195 17.23 11.02 7.73
N ARG A 196 17.04 11.69 6.58
CA ARG A 196 17.16 13.16 6.48
C ARG A 196 16.13 13.86 7.36
N ARG A 197 14.90 13.36 7.42
CA ARG A 197 13.86 13.91 8.29
C ARG A 197 14.18 13.70 9.76
N SER A 198 14.61 12.50 10.15
CA SER A 198 15.05 12.22 11.53
C SER A 198 16.21 13.12 11.95
N ALA A 199 17.21 13.31 11.08
CA ALA A 199 18.34 14.20 11.35
C ALA A 199 17.90 15.68 11.45
N GLY A 200 16.99 16.12 10.56
CA GLY A 200 16.40 17.46 10.64
C GLY A 200 15.66 17.70 11.95
N ASN A 201 14.85 16.73 12.39
CA ASN A 201 14.14 16.77 13.67
C ASN A 201 15.11 16.82 14.85
N ALA A 202 16.20 16.04 14.84
CA ALA A 202 17.21 16.07 15.90
C ALA A 202 17.91 17.44 15.98
N VAL A 203 18.26 18.04 14.83
CA VAL A 203 18.85 19.40 14.80
C VAL A 203 17.88 20.45 15.34
N ALA A 204 16.58 20.33 15.04
CA ALA A 204 15.56 21.22 15.60
C ALA A 204 15.46 21.09 17.14
N GLU A 205 15.56 19.87 17.65
CA GLU A 205 15.55 19.59 19.10
C GLU A 205 16.74 20.22 19.82
N PHE A 206 17.93 20.17 19.23
CA PHE A 206 19.10 20.90 19.75
C PHE A 206 18.88 22.42 19.80
N LYS A 207 17.96 22.94 18.99
CA LYS A 207 17.53 24.35 19.00
C LYS A 207 16.29 24.60 19.87
N LEU A 208 15.87 23.60 20.66
CA LEU A 208 14.69 23.63 21.53
C LEU A 208 13.35 23.81 20.78
N ASP A 209 13.32 23.42 19.50
CA ASP A 209 12.08 23.35 18.70
C ASP A 209 11.53 21.92 18.72
N PHE A 210 10.45 21.74 19.50
CA PHE A 210 9.77 20.45 19.68
C PHE A 210 8.43 20.38 18.93
N ASP A 211 8.02 21.42 18.19
CA ASP A 211 6.73 21.48 17.46
C ASP A 211 6.82 20.75 16.11
N ARG A 212 7.40 19.53 16.12
CA ARG A 212 7.83 18.81 14.92
C ARG A 212 6.89 17.67 14.57
N VAL A 213 6.65 17.52 13.27
CA VAL A 213 5.88 16.39 12.73
C VAL A 213 6.67 15.10 12.90
N ALA A 214 6.01 14.06 13.39
CA ALA A 214 6.58 12.73 13.58
C ALA A 214 7.23 12.21 12.28
N VAL A 215 8.25 11.37 12.42
CA VAL A 215 8.91 10.70 11.29
C VAL A 215 8.49 9.24 11.32
N GLY A 216 7.85 8.80 10.24
CA GLY A 216 7.40 7.43 10.11
C GLY A 216 8.57 6.45 9.95
N ARG A 217 8.23 5.17 9.85
CA ARG A 217 9.22 4.10 9.66
C ARG A 217 9.16 3.49 8.27
N VAL A 218 10.31 3.14 7.71
CA VAL A 218 10.37 2.33 6.49
C VAL A 218 9.77 0.95 6.77
N ARG A 219 8.92 0.45 5.87
CA ARG A 219 8.51 -0.97 5.88
C ARG A 219 9.59 -1.82 5.22
N VAL A 220 10.25 -2.65 6.02
CA VAL A 220 11.17 -3.69 5.54
C VAL A 220 10.43 -5.02 5.55
N LEU A 221 10.44 -5.72 4.41
CA LEU A 221 9.85 -7.04 4.25
C LEU A 221 10.78 -8.13 4.81
N PRO A 222 10.30 -9.37 5.04
CA PRO A 222 11.13 -10.45 5.59
C PRO A 222 12.41 -10.75 4.79
N ASP A 223 12.42 -10.46 3.49
CA ASP A 223 13.58 -10.63 2.61
C ASP A 223 14.54 -9.42 2.57
N GLY A 224 14.27 -8.40 3.40
CA GLY A 224 15.08 -7.19 3.52
C GLY A 224 14.76 -6.10 2.50
N ARG A 225 13.85 -6.32 1.54
CA ARG A 225 13.43 -5.27 0.59
C ARG A 225 12.50 -4.27 1.24
N VAL A 226 12.45 -3.06 0.68
CA VAL A 226 11.53 -2.00 1.14
C VAL A 226 10.20 -2.11 0.41
N GLY A 227 9.13 -2.15 1.19
CA GLY A 227 7.76 -2.13 0.71
C GLY A 227 7.35 -0.78 0.13
N LYS A 228 6.54 -0.80 -0.94
CA LYS A 228 6.06 0.39 -1.66
C LYS A 228 4.56 0.34 -1.95
N PHE A 229 4.03 -0.85 -2.25
CA PHE A 229 2.65 -1.04 -2.70
C PHE A 229 1.75 -1.64 -1.62
N GLY A 230 0.45 -1.38 -1.76
CA GLY A 230 -0.57 -1.68 -0.75
C GLY A 230 -0.60 -0.66 0.40
N TRP A 231 -1.70 -0.67 1.15
CA TRP A 231 -1.94 0.28 2.25
C TRP A 231 -0.95 0.18 3.42
N LYS A 232 -0.31 -0.98 3.60
CA LYS A 232 0.70 -1.22 4.65
C LYS A 232 2.10 -1.47 4.06
N ALA A 233 2.32 -1.06 2.80
CA ALA A 233 3.58 -1.26 2.09
C ALA A 233 4.01 -2.74 2.05
N GLN A 234 3.07 -3.67 1.89
CA GLN A 234 3.36 -5.10 2.03
C GLN A 234 4.01 -5.74 0.78
N PHE A 235 4.12 -5.02 -0.34
CA PHE A 235 4.79 -5.49 -1.55
C PHE A 235 5.91 -4.54 -1.98
N ALA A 236 7.05 -5.11 -2.40
CA ALA A 236 8.23 -4.32 -2.78
C ALA A 236 8.20 -3.92 -4.26
N THR A 237 7.49 -4.64 -5.12
CA THR A 237 7.44 -4.38 -6.56
C THR A 237 6.01 -4.33 -7.09
N LEU A 238 5.84 -3.68 -8.24
CA LEU A 238 4.56 -3.66 -8.95
C LEU A 238 4.13 -5.07 -9.37
N GLU A 239 5.05 -5.89 -9.84
CA GLU A 239 4.77 -7.27 -10.25
C GLU A 239 4.19 -8.11 -9.11
N GLU A 240 4.77 -8.01 -7.91
CA GLU A 240 4.25 -8.69 -6.71
C GLU A 240 2.86 -8.21 -6.31
N PHE A 241 2.64 -6.89 -6.38
CA PHE A 241 1.35 -6.31 -6.06
C PHE A 241 0.26 -6.79 -7.02
N VAL A 242 0.54 -6.83 -8.33
CA VAL A 242 -0.39 -7.33 -9.34
C VAL A 242 -0.61 -8.84 -9.18
N ALA A 243 0.43 -9.63 -8.94
CA ALA A 243 0.31 -11.07 -8.70
C ALA A 243 -0.58 -11.38 -7.49
N ALA A 244 -0.37 -10.67 -6.39
CA ALA A 244 -1.16 -10.85 -5.18
C ALA A 244 -2.62 -10.40 -5.36
N ALA A 245 -2.88 -9.34 -6.14
CA ALA A 245 -4.24 -8.92 -6.46
C ALA A 245 -4.95 -9.94 -7.37
N CYS A 246 -4.26 -10.49 -8.40
CA CYS A 246 -4.80 -11.59 -9.19
C CYS A 246 -5.21 -12.77 -8.30
N ALA A 247 -4.32 -13.20 -7.40
CA ALA A 247 -4.58 -14.34 -6.53
C ALA A 247 -5.71 -14.10 -5.53
N ASN A 248 -5.66 -13.01 -4.77
CA ASN A 248 -6.52 -12.80 -3.60
C ASN A 248 -7.80 -12.00 -3.89
N GLU A 249 -7.86 -11.24 -4.97
CA GLU A 249 -9.05 -10.43 -5.30
C GLU A 249 -9.84 -11.02 -6.47
N LEU A 250 -9.14 -11.58 -7.45
CA LEU A 250 -9.77 -12.14 -8.66
C LEU A 250 -9.85 -13.66 -8.65
N GLY A 251 -9.15 -14.35 -7.74
CA GLY A 251 -9.07 -15.80 -7.79
C GLY A 251 -8.39 -16.29 -9.07
N LEU A 252 -7.28 -15.68 -9.46
CA LEU A 252 -6.46 -16.07 -10.61
C LEU A 252 -5.04 -16.42 -10.19
N GLY A 253 -4.56 -17.59 -10.58
CA GLY A 253 -3.18 -18.01 -10.45
C GLY A 253 -2.26 -17.30 -11.46
N THR A 254 -1.05 -16.96 -11.01
CA THR A 254 0.01 -16.35 -11.83
C THR A 254 1.29 -17.18 -11.69
N PRO A 255 2.33 -16.94 -12.52
CA PRO A 255 3.58 -17.69 -12.41
C PRO A 255 4.32 -17.51 -11.07
N THR A 256 4.00 -16.46 -10.30
CA THR A 256 4.68 -16.10 -9.05
C THR A 256 3.76 -16.13 -7.82
N SER A 257 2.44 -16.30 -8.02
CA SER A 257 1.47 -16.41 -6.92
C SER A 257 0.37 -17.40 -7.29
N ALA A 258 0.17 -18.39 -6.43
CA ALA A 258 -0.95 -19.32 -6.55
C ALA A 258 -2.28 -18.61 -6.28
N GLN A 259 -3.34 -19.14 -6.87
CA GLN A 259 -4.72 -18.71 -6.67
C GLN A 259 -5.13 -18.83 -5.19
N ALA A 260 -5.97 -17.92 -4.69
CA ALA A 260 -6.47 -18.01 -3.33
C ALA A 260 -7.34 -19.26 -3.13
N LYS A 261 -7.19 -19.89 -1.96
CA LYS A 261 -7.95 -21.09 -1.58
C LYS A 261 -9.04 -20.74 -0.58
N PRO A 262 -10.15 -21.48 -0.56
CA PRO A 262 -11.16 -21.31 0.47
C PRO A 262 -10.54 -21.58 1.85
N ILE A 263 -10.84 -20.76 2.86
CA ILE A 263 -10.24 -20.84 4.21
C ILE A 263 -10.27 -22.26 4.80
N HIS A 264 -11.35 -23.01 4.56
CA HIS A 264 -11.54 -24.38 5.08
C HIS A 264 -10.80 -25.48 4.27
N LYS A 265 -10.20 -25.13 3.13
CA LYS A 265 -9.48 -26.00 2.19
C LYS A 265 -8.06 -25.49 1.90
N SER A 266 -7.44 -24.79 2.86
CA SER A 266 -6.11 -24.19 2.69
C SER A 266 -5.01 -25.20 2.31
N GLY A 267 -5.17 -26.47 2.71
CA GLY A 267 -4.24 -27.56 2.40
C GLY A 267 -4.44 -28.26 1.04
N SER A 268 -5.42 -27.85 0.23
CA SER A 268 -5.64 -28.43 -1.10
C SER A 268 -4.44 -28.14 -2.03
N PRO A 269 -4.16 -28.98 -3.04
CA PRO A 269 -3.14 -28.67 -4.06
C PRO A 269 -3.44 -27.35 -4.78
N ASP A 270 -2.38 -26.66 -5.21
CA ASP A 270 -2.53 -25.48 -6.07
C ASP A 270 -3.04 -25.90 -7.46
N ALA A 271 -3.94 -25.10 -8.03
CA ALA A 271 -4.26 -25.16 -9.44
C ALA A 271 -3.05 -24.73 -10.28
N ALA A 272 -3.04 -25.11 -11.56
CA ALA A 272 -2.08 -24.55 -12.51
C ALA A 272 -2.33 -23.03 -12.66
N PRO A 273 -1.29 -22.21 -12.91
CA PRO A 273 -1.47 -20.78 -13.12
C PRO A 273 -2.45 -20.48 -14.27
N ASP A 274 -3.42 -19.59 -14.03
CA ASP A 274 -4.37 -19.14 -15.04
C ASP A 274 -3.72 -18.26 -16.09
N LEU A 275 -2.84 -17.36 -15.64
CA LEU A 275 -2.05 -16.52 -16.53
C LEU A 275 -0.68 -17.15 -16.77
N ASP A 276 -0.33 -17.37 -18.04
CA ASP A 276 1.03 -17.75 -18.38
C ASP A 276 2.01 -16.57 -18.19
N LYS A 277 3.30 -16.86 -18.31
CA LYS A 277 4.37 -15.84 -18.17
C LYS A 277 4.23 -14.68 -19.16
N LYS A 278 3.67 -14.88 -20.35
CA LYS A 278 3.53 -13.82 -21.36
C LYS A 278 2.30 -12.97 -21.05
N GLN A 279 1.15 -13.58 -20.74
CA GLN A 279 -0.07 -12.90 -20.33
C GLN A 279 0.18 -12.06 -19.08
N PHE A 280 0.78 -12.66 -18.04
CA PHE A 280 1.05 -11.95 -16.80
C PHE A 280 1.99 -10.75 -17.01
N ARG A 281 3.05 -10.90 -17.80
CA ARG A 281 3.95 -9.78 -18.13
C ARG A 281 3.25 -8.66 -18.90
N LYS A 282 2.30 -8.99 -19.78
CA LYS A 282 1.51 -7.99 -20.51
C LYS A 282 0.55 -7.25 -19.58
N LEU A 283 -0.11 -7.96 -18.66
CA LEU A 283 -0.93 -7.35 -17.62
C LEU A 283 -0.11 -6.37 -16.76
N VAL A 284 1.06 -6.80 -16.28
CA VAL A 284 1.99 -5.92 -15.52
C VAL A 284 2.46 -4.74 -16.38
N ALA A 285 2.78 -4.95 -17.66
CA ALA A 285 3.19 -3.88 -18.56
C ALA A 285 2.07 -2.83 -18.77
N PHE A 286 0.81 -3.25 -18.85
CA PHE A 286 -0.32 -2.34 -18.89
C PHE A 286 -0.41 -1.50 -17.62
N VAL A 287 -0.32 -2.12 -16.43
CA VAL A 287 -0.34 -1.39 -15.16
C VAL A 287 0.88 -0.47 -14.99
N ASP A 288 2.08 -0.92 -15.40
CA ASP A 288 3.32 -0.12 -15.38
C ASP A 288 3.17 1.16 -16.20
N THR A 289 2.50 1.06 -17.35
CA THR A 289 2.36 2.15 -18.32
C THR A 289 1.11 3.01 -18.15
N LEU A 290 0.30 2.77 -17.11
CA LEU A 290 -0.81 3.66 -16.77
C LEU A 290 -0.31 5.11 -16.60
N PRO A 291 -1.02 6.09 -17.18
CA PRO A 291 -0.56 7.46 -17.18
C PRO A 291 -0.48 8.00 -15.75
N ARG A 292 0.44 8.96 -15.54
CA ARG A 292 0.62 9.59 -14.22
C ARG A 292 -0.41 10.69 -14.00
N PRO A 293 -0.93 10.87 -12.78
CA PRO A 293 -1.81 11.99 -12.44
C PRO A 293 -1.15 13.37 -12.66
N VAL A 294 -1.98 14.41 -12.76
CA VAL A 294 -1.55 15.78 -13.10
C VAL A 294 -2.00 16.79 -12.05
N GLU A 295 -1.20 17.85 -11.85
CA GLU A 295 -1.58 19.01 -11.02
C GLU A 295 -2.15 20.10 -11.95
N VAL A 296 -3.41 20.48 -11.75
CA VAL A 296 -4.09 21.52 -12.53
C VAL A 296 -3.97 22.87 -11.83
N ALA A 297 -3.07 23.72 -12.33
CA ALA A 297 -2.76 24.99 -11.68
C ALA A 297 -3.97 25.94 -11.58
N SER A 298 -4.11 26.57 -10.41
CA SER A 298 -4.99 27.73 -10.20
C SER A 298 -4.39 28.62 -9.11
N PRO A 299 -4.68 29.94 -9.06
CA PRO A 299 -4.15 30.82 -8.02
C PRO A 299 -4.44 30.32 -6.60
N LEU A 300 -5.63 29.78 -6.38
CA LEU A 300 -6.04 29.26 -5.08
C LEU A 300 -5.34 27.93 -4.74
N ALA A 301 -5.09 27.07 -5.72
CA ALA A 301 -4.28 25.87 -5.52
C ALA A 301 -2.81 26.20 -5.20
N THR A 302 -2.24 27.25 -5.80
CA THR A 302 -0.88 27.71 -5.46
C THR A 302 -0.81 28.16 -4.00
N ARG A 303 -1.75 29.01 -3.55
CA ARG A 303 -1.85 29.38 -2.12
C ARG A 303 -2.05 28.15 -1.24
N GLY A 304 -2.92 27.24 -1.65
CA GLY A 304 -3.19 26.00 -0.93
C GLY A 304 -1.96 25.13 -0.74
N LYS A 305 -1.11 25.03 -1.76
CA LYS A 305 0.16 24.28 -1.72
C LYS A 305 1.16 24.88 -0.74
N GLU A 306 1.23 26.21 -0.66
CA GLU A 306 2.06 26.91 0.33
C GLU A 306 1.57 26.66 1.75
N VAL A 307 0.26 26.76 1.98
CA VAL A 307 -0.37 26.49 3.28
C VAL A 307 -0.23 25.01 3.66
N PHE A 308 -0.42 24.10 2.72
CA PHE A 308 -0.22 22.65 2.91
C PHE A 308 1.20 22.35 3.42
N LYS A 309 2.20 23.05 2.87
CA LYS A 309 3.59 22.95 3.35
C LYS A 309 3.75 23.58 4.74
N SER A 310 3.21 24.77 4.99
CA SER A 310 3.42 25.49 6.25
C SER A 310 2.73 24.83 7.46
N VAL A 311 1.58 24.20 7.25
CA VAL A 311 0.87 23.42 8.29
C VAL A 311 1.65 22.18 8.70
N GLY A 312 2.42 21.60 7.78
CA GLY A 312 3.24 20.41 8.00
C GLY A 312 2.77 19.17 7.23
N CYS A 313 1.73 19.26 6.39
CA CYS A 313 1.22 18.12 5.63
C CYS A 313 2.31 17.53 4.71
N ALA A 314 3.13 18.41 4.11
CA ALA A 314 4.24 18.03 3.23
C ALA A 314 5.39 17.28 3.94
N ALA A 315 5.34 17.11 5.26
CA ALA A 315 6.33 16.33 5.99
C ALA A 315 6.19 14.83 5.66
N CYS A 316 4.96 14.31 5.65
CA CYS A 316 4.66 12.92 5.26
C CYS A 316 4.27 12.84 3.77
N HIS A 317 3.45 13.80 3.31
CA HIS A 317 3.08 13.92 1.90
C HIS A 317 4.14 14.69 1.10
N VAL A 318 5.36 14.14 1.06
CA VAL A 318 6.53 14.77 0.44
C VAL A 318 6.30 14.94 -1.07
N PRO A 319 6.37 16.17 -1.62
CA PRO A 319 6.02 16.42 -3.02
C PRO A 319 6.79 15.56 -4.02
N ASP A 320 8.10 15.41 -3.82
CA ASP A 320 8.98 14.69 -4.74
C ASP A 320 9.77 13.61 -3.98
N LEU A 321 9.89 12.41 -4.55
CA LEU A 321 10.67 11.33 -3.96
C LEU A 321 11.36 10.49 -5.02
N GLY A 322 12.66 10.20 -4.82
CA GLY A 322 13.40 9.27 -5.68
C GLY A 322 13.46 9.66 -7.16
N GLY A 323 13.38 10.95 -7.48
CA GLY A 323 13.35 11.46 -8.85
C GLY A 323 11.96 11.52 -9.48
N VAL A 324 10.93 11.08 -8.77
CA VAL A 324 9.53 11.19 -9.16
C VAL A 324 8.93 12.45 -8.56
N LYS A 325 8.30 13.28 -9.40
CA LYS A 325 7.79 14.60 -9.01
C LYS A 325 6.29 14.62 -8.74
N GLY A 326 5.87 15.41 -7.76
CA GLY A 326 4.47 15.68 -7.43
C GLY A 326 3.70 14.49 -6.87
N ILE A 327 4.39 13.46 -6.35
CA ILE A 327 3.79 12.24 -5.81
C ILE A 327 3.14 12.42 -4.44
N TYR A 328 3.64 13.37 -3.64
CA TYR A 328 3.11 13.70 -2.30
C TYR A 328 3.00 12.48 -1.38
N SER A 329 4.08 11.71 -1.26
CA SER A 329 4.21 10.58 -0.32
C SER A 329 5.67 10.26 -0.05
N ASP A 330 5.98 9.93 1.20
CA ASP A 330 7.27 9.40 1.63
C ASP A 330 7.32 7.86 1.69
N PHE A 331 6.19 7.18 1.48
CA PHE A 331 6.00 5.72 1.62
C PHE A 331 6.35 5.15 3.01
N LEU A 332 6.40 5.98 4.04
CA LEU A 332 6.65 5.53 5.41
C LEU A 332 5.35 5.10 6.09
N LEU A 333 5.47 4.24 7.09
CA LEU A 333 4.40 3.83 7.98
C LEU A 333 4.27 4.83 9.15
N TYR A 334 3.04 5.25 9.41
CA TYR A 334 2.67 6.15 10.50
C TYR A 334 1.52 5.55 11.32
N THR A 335 1.54 5.77 12.63
CA THR A 335 0.41 5.47 13.51
C THR A 335 -0.64 6.56 13.36
N LEU A 336 -1.79 6.24 12.76
CA LEU A 336 -2.85 7.23 12.47
C LEU A 336 -4.06 7.13 13.42
N GLN A 337 -3.90 6.47 14.56
CA GLN A 337 -4.91 6.39 15.62
C GLN A 337 -4.24 6.64 16.98
N ASP A 338 -4.99 7.22 17.91
CA ASP A 338 -4.50 7.41 19.28
C ASP A 338 -4.61 6.06 20.04
N PRO A 339 -3.56 5.61 20.75
CA PRO A 339 -3.63 4.38 21.53
C PRO A 339 -4.63 4.54 22.68
N SER A 340 -5.68 3.70 22.73
CA SER A 340 -6.70 3.75 23.78
C SER A 340 -6.75 2.45 24.59
N GLY A 341 -6.22 2.46 25.83
CA GLY A 341 -6.63 1.52 26.88
C GLY A 341 -6.50 0.01 26.59
N GLY A 342 -5.44 -0.43 25.91
CA GLY A 342 -5.17 -1.86 25.68
C GLY A 342 -5.86 -2.47 24.44
N GLY A 343 -6.37 -1.63 23.54
CA GLY A 343 -6.89 -2.01 22.24
C GLY A 343 -7.08 -0.79 21.33
N PHE A 344 -7.62 -1.01 20.14
CA PHE A 344 -8.05 0.07 19.25
C PHE A 344 -9.57 -0.02 19.11
N PRO A 345 -10.32 1.11 19.13
CA PRO A 345 -11.79 1.08 19.23
C PRO A 345 -12.45 0.20 18.17
N ASP A 346 -11.87 0.15 16.96
CA ASP A 346 -12.37 -0.59 15.81
C ASP A 346 -11.74 -1.99 15.66
N TYR A 347 -10.71 -2.31 16.45
CA TYR A 347 -9.91 -3.54 16.35
C TYR A 347 -9.97 -4.40 17.63
N GLY A 348 -10.85 -4.07 18.58
CA GLY A 348 -11.01 -4.83 19.82
C GLY A 348 -9.79 -4.79 20.76
N PRO A 349 -9.85 -5.50 21.90
CA PRO A 349 -8.73 -5.60 22.84
C PRO A 349 -7.57 -6.38 22.23
N GLU A 350 -6.34 -6.02 22.56
CA GLU A 350 -5.16 -6.80 22.17
C GLU A 350 -5.19 -8.20 22.83
N PRO A 351 -4.75 -9.26 22.12
CA PRO A 351 -4.67 -10.59 22.69
C PRO A 351 -3.58 -10.65 23.78
N PRO A 352 -3.59 -11.72 24.61
CA PRO A 352 -2.51 -11.97 25.55
C PRO A 352 -1.13 -11.96 24.86
N ALA A 353 -0.10 -11.50 25.57
CA ALA A 353 1.25 -11.33 25.01
C ALA A 353 1.85 -12.62 24.45
N GLU A 354 1.44 -13.79 24.96
CA GLU A 354 1.82 -15.10 24.44
C GLU A 354 1.24 -15.42 23.05
N PHE A 355 0.21 -14.70 22.60
CA PHE A 355 -0.48 -14.86 21.32
C PHE A 355 -0.36 -13.58 20.49
N SER A 356 0.85 -13.06 20.36
CA SER A 356 1.12 -11.77 19.72
C SER A 356 1.24 -11.86 18.20
N ARG A 357 1.04 -10.71 17.55
CA ARG A 357 1.37 -10.50 16.13
C ARG A 357 2.89 -10.57 15.94
N PRO A 358 3.40 -11.17 14.85
CA PRO A 358 4.82 -11.12 14.52
C PRO A 358 5.32 -9.68 14.29
N ASP A 359 6.52 -9.35 14.79
CA ASP A 359 7.09 -8.00 14.74
C ASP A 359 7.20 -7.38 13.33
N HIS A 360 7.34 -8.22 12.30
CA HIS A 360 7.47 -7.77 10.92
C HIS A 360 6.13 -7.39 10.25
N VAL A 361 5.00 -7.68 10.90
CA VAL A 361 3.65 -7.32 10.45
C VAL A 361 3.25 -6.00 11.14
N PRO A 362 2.99 -4.92 10.38
CA PRO A 362 2.59 -3.65 10.96
C PRO A 362 1.31 -3.79 11.77
N PRO A 363 1.22 -3.11 12.92
CA PRO A 363 0.02 -3.12 13.71
C PRO A 363 -1.15 -2.41 12.96
N PRO A 364 -2.40 -2.56 13.42
CA PRO A 364 -3.59 -2.14 12.68
C PRO A 364 -3.63 -0.64 12.43
N GLN A 365 -3.20 0.15 13.41
CA GLN A 365 -3.15 1.60 13.37
C GLN A 365 -2.05 2.17 12.46
N GLU A 366 -1.11 1.35 11.99
CA GLU A 366 -0.05 1.81 11.12
C GLU A 366 -0.42 1.73 9.65
N TRP A 367 -0.27 2.86 8.95
CA TRP A 367 -0.62 2.98 7.54
C TRP A 367 0.50 3.67 6.77
N LYS A 368 0.72 3.20 5.54
CA LYS A 368 1.64 3.84 4.60
C LYS A 368 1.02 5.14 4.13
N THR A 369 1.78 6.24 4.10
CA THR A 369 1.29 7.47 3.46
C THR A 369 0.93 7.19 1.99
N PRO A 370 -0.36 7.26 1.59
CA PRO A 370 -0.73 7.07 0.20
C PRO A 370 -0.26 8.27 -0.64
N PRO A 371 0.16 8.06 -1.91
CA PRO A 371 0.37 9.17 -2.84
C PRO A 371 -0.91 10.02 -2.96
N LEU A 372 -0.79 11.36 -2.96
CA LEU A 372 -1.94 12.24 -3.26
C LEU A 372 -2.16 12.45 -4.76
N TRP A 373 -1.44 11.69 -5.57
CA TRP A 373 -1.61 11.63 -7.01
C TRP A 373 -3.02 11.20 -7.40
N GLY A 374 -3.75 12.10 -8.05
CA GLY A 374 -5.12 11.85 -8.49
C GLY A 374 -6.15 11.86 -7.35
N VAL A 375 -5.79 12.35 -6.16
CA VAL A 375 -6.68 12.34 -4.99
C VAL A 375 -8.00 13.08 -5.24
N ALA A 376 -8.03 14.08 -6.13
CA ALA A 376 -9.26 14.79 -6.47
C ALA A 376 -10.36 13.88 -7.04
N ASP A 377 -9.97 12.77 -7.68
CA ASP A 377 -10.86 11.89 -8.45
C ASP A 377 -10.95 10.47 -7.88
N SER A 378 -10.57 10.27 -6.61
CA SER A 378 -10.47 8.95 -5.97
C SER A 378 -11.26 8.82 -4.67
N ALA A 379 -12.28 9.67 -4.45
CA ALA A 379 -13.16 9.57 -3.29
C ALA A 379 -13.92 8.23 -3.29
N PRO A 380 -14.27 7.64 -2.13
CA PRO A 380 -14.02 8.13 -0.78
C PRO A 380 -12.55 7.97 -0.36
N TYR A 381 -12.20 8.54 0.78
CA TYR A 381 -10.84 8.67 1.29
C TYR A 381 -10.64 7.85 2.57
N MET A 382 -9.37 7.76 2.99
CA MET A 382 -8.85 6.85 4.02
C MET A 382 -8.74 5.41 3.50
N HIS A 383 -8.07 4.55 4.27
CA HIS A 383 -7.81 3.16 3.87
C HIS A 383 -9.07 2.31 3.77
N ASP A 384 -10.15 2.72 4.43
CA ASP A 384 -11.43 2.03 4.55
C ASP A 384 -12.57 2.76 3.84
N GLY A 385 -12.31 3.94 3.28
CA GLY A 385 -13.33 4.80 2.65
C GLY A 385 -14.24 5.52 3.64
N SER A 386 -13.83 5.67 4.91
CA SER A 386 -14.66 6.29 5.94
C SER A 386 -14.86 7.82 5.76
N ALA A 387 -14.06 8.48 4.92
CA ALA A 387 -14.17 9.92 4.67
C ALA A 387 -14.65 10.25 3.25
N TRP A 388 -15.83 10.88 3.11
CA TRP A 388 -16.40 11.26 1.81
C TRP A 388 -15.84 12.55 1.20
N THR A 389 -15.19 13.39 2.00
CA THR A 389 -14.62 14.66 1.55
C THR A 389 -13.17 14.77 1.95
N LEU A 390 -12.40 15.57 1.20
CA LEU A 390 -10.99 15.84 1.52
C LEU A 390 -10.85 16.47 2.91
N SER A 391 -11.78 17.37 3.29
CA SER A 391 -11.81 17.94 4.63
C SER A 391 -12.03 16.87 5.70
N ALA A 392 -13.00 15.97 5.50
CA ALA A 392 -13.23 14.86 6.44
C ALA A 392 -12.00 13.94 6.54
N ALA A 393 -11.32 13.69 5.42
CA ALA A 393 -10.09 12.89 5.38
C ALA A 393 -8.96 13.55 6.18
N ILE A 394 -8.74 14.86 6.01
CA ILE A 394 -7.75 15.60 6.80
C ILE A 394 -8.08 15.49 8.29
N LEU A 395 -9.35 15.69 8.67
CA LEU A 395 -9.78 15.63 10.08
C LEU A 395 -9.71 14.22 10.68
N ALA A 396 -9.68 13.17 9.85
CA ALA A 396 -9.55 11.78 10.30
C ALA A 396 -8.09 11.39 10.64
N HIS A 397 -7.10 12.22 10.28
CA HIS A 397 -5.70 11.97 10.65
C HIS A 397 -5.47 12.21 12.15
N LYS A 398 -5.16 11.14 12.89
CA LYS A 398 -4.84 11.16 14.34
C LYS A 398 -3.42 10.65 14.59
N GLY A 399 -3.08 10.29 15.84
CA GLY A 399 -1.78 9.74 16.20
C GLY A 399 -0.64 10.66 15.78
N ASP A 400 0.29 10.14 14.97
CA ASP A 400 1.47 10.85 14.45
C ASP A 400 1.14 12.11 13.64
N ALA A 401 -0.08 12.22 13.12
CA ALA A 401 -0.54 13.35 12.32
C ALA A 401 -1.41 14.35 13.10
N LYS A 402 -1.72 14.08 14.37
CA LYS A 402 -2.65 14.87 15.19
C LYS A 402 -2.30 16.36 15.21
N ASP A 403 -1.04 16.70 15.47
CA ASP A 403 -0.60 18.10 15.54
C ASP A 403 -0.81 18.85 14.22
N VAL A 404 -0.58 18.18 13.09
CA VAL A 404 -0.80 18.73 11.75
C VAL A 404 -2.30 18.96 11.50
N THR A 405 -3.14 18.01 11.92
CA THR A 405 -4.60 18.13 11.86
C THR A 405 -5.11 19.30 12.69
N GLU A 406 -4.61 19.46 13.92
CA GLU A 406 -4.99 20.57 14.80
C GLU A 406 -4.54 21.94 14.24
N ARG A 407 -3.36 22.01 13.61
CA ARG A 407 -2.91 23.23 12.90
C ARG A 407 -3.81 23.57 11.73
N PHE A 408 -4.23 22.57 10.93
CA PHE A 408 -5.20 22.77 9.84
C PHE A 408 -6.53 23.32 10.37
N GLN A 409 -7.07 22.74 11.45
CA GLN A 409 -8.32 23.18 12.08
C GLN A 409 -8.26 24.64 12.56
N LYS A 410 -7.09 25.10 13.02
CA LYS A 410 -6.86 26.47 13.50
C LYS A 410 -6.65 27.49 12.38
N LEU A 411 -6.51 27.06 11.12
CA LEU A 411 -6.35 27.98 9.99
C LEU A 411 -7.61 28.84 9.77
N PRO A 412 -7.47 30.07 9.25
CA PRO A 412 -8.58 30.82 8.70
C PRO A 412 -9.33 30.01 7.62
N ALA A 413 -10.64 30.18 7.52
CA ALA A 413 -11.47 29.43 6.57
C ALA A 413 -11.00 29.55 5.10
N ALA A 414 -10.46 30.71 4.73
CA ALA A 414 -9.89 30.93 3.40
C ALA A 414 -8.67 30.04 3.13
N ASP A 415 -7.80 29.84 4.13
CA ASP A 415 -6.61 28.99 4.02
C ASP A 415 -6.97 27.50 4.08
N GLN A 416 -7.96 27.10 4.90
CA GLN A 416 -8.51 25.74 4.83
C GLN A 416 -9.05 25.45 3.43
N THR A 417 -9.84 26.37 2.87
CA THR A 417 -10.38 26.26 1.51
C THR A 417 -9.26 26.19 0.47
N ALA A 418 -8.20 26.99 0.62
CA ALA A 418 -7.06 26.95 -0.28
C ALA A 418 -6.38 25.57 -0.28
N VAL A 419 -6.15 24.96 0.90
CA VAL A 419 -5.59 23.60 1.01
C VAL A 419 -6.48 22.58 0.30
N ILE A 420 -7.80 22.64 0.50
CA ILE A 420 -8.72 21.74 -0.21
C ILE A 420 -8.63 21.95 -1.72
N LYS A 421 -8.56 23.20 -2.18
CA LYS A 421 -8.43 23.53 -3.62
C LYS A 421 -7.11 23.08 -4.22
N PHE A 422 -6.05 23.02 -3.42
CA PHE A 422 -4.80 22.39 -3.83
C PHE A 422 -4.97 20.88 -3.98
N LEU A 423 -5.61 20.19 -3.04
CA LEU A 423 -5.87 18.75 -3.16
C LEU A 423 -6.78 18.43 -4.36
N GLU A 424 -7.82 19.23 -4.60
CA GLU A 424 -8.69 19.15 -5.79
C GLU A 424 -7.97 19.45 -7.11
N SER A 425 -6.77 20.05 -7.06
CA SER A 425 -5.94 20.25 -8.26
C SER A 425 -5.18 18.99 -8.68
N LEU A 426 -5.03 18.00 -7.79
CA LEU A 426 -4.30 16.76 -8.06
C LEU A 426 -5.24 15.74 -8.70
N LYS A 427 -5.35 15.80 -10.03
CA LYS A 427 -6.35 15.06 -10.82
C LYS A 427 -5.83 13.79 -11.46
N ALA A 428 -6.73 12.84 -11.65
CA ALA A 428 -6.51 11.68 -12.50
C ALA A 428 -6.03 12.11 -13.91
N PRO A 429 -5.29 11.25 -14.61
CA PRO A 429 -4.73 11.60 -15.91
C PRO A 429 -5.85 11.92 -16.92
N PRO A 430 -5.79 13.04 -17.65
CA PRO A 430 -6.83 13.40 -18.62
C PRO A 430 -6.89 12.47 -19.83
N ASP A 431 -5.83 11.71 -20.07
CA ASP A 431 -5.67 10.70 -21.11
C ASP A 431 -5.93 9.27 -20.59
N ALA A 432 -6.39 9.11 -19.35
CA ALA A 432 -6.83 7.83 -18.83
C ALA A 432 -7.96 7.27 -19.71
N ALA A 433 -7.84 5.99 -20.08
CA ALA A 433 -8.82 5.38 -20.96
C ALA A 433 -10.19 5.32 -20.27
N PRO A 434 -11.30 5.59 -21.00
CA PRO A 434 -12.63 5.48 -20.42
C PRO A 434 -12.96 4.01 -20.12
N VAL A 435 -13.74 3.81 -19.07
CA VAL A 435 -14.25 2.50 -18.66
C VAL A 435 -15.38 2.11 -19.62
N LYS A 436 -15.21 1.00 -20.36
CA LYS A 436 -16.17 0.58 -21.39
C LYS A 436 -17.46 0.01 -20.82
N THR A 437 -17.45 -0.50 -19.58
CA THR A 437 -18.52 -1.32 -19.02
C THR A 437 -18.86 -0.87 -17.60
N VAL A 438 -19.78 0.09 -17.45
CA VAL A 438 -20.32 0.52 -16.14
C VAL A 438 -21.55 -0.31 -15.75
N ALA A 439 -22.16 -1.04 -16.70
CA ALA A 439 -23.48 -1.66 -16.53
C ALA A 439 -23.51 -2.86 -15.54
N SER A 440 -22.37 -3.45 -15.20
CA SER A 440 -22.27 -4.54 -14.20
C SER A 440 -21.79 -4.06 -12.81
N VAL A 441 -21.34 -2.81 -12.68
CA VAL A 441 -20.81 -2.23 -11.43
C VAL A 441 -21.93 -1.71 -10.52
N ALA A 442 -23.05 -1.27 -11.10
CA ALA A 442 -24.14 -0.61 -10.37
C ALA A 442 -25.29 -1.53 -9.89
N ARG A 443 -25.16 -2.86 -9.98
CA ARG A 443 -26.21 -3.79 -9.51
C ARG A 443 -25.66 -4.86 -8.58
N LYS A 444 -25.69 -4.57 -7.29
CA LYS A 444 -26.29 -5.42 -6.25
C LYS A 444 -26.73 -4.60 -5.06
#